data_AF-A0A959S367-F1
#
_entry.id   AF-A0A959S367-F1
#
_cell.length_a   1.000
_cell.length_b   1.000
_cell.length_c   1.000
_cell.angle_alpha   90.00
_cell.angle_beta   90.00
_cell.angle_gamma   90.00
#
_symmetry.space_group_name_H-M   'P 1'
#
loop_
_entity.id
_entity.type
_entity.pdbx_description
1 polymer ?
#
loop_
_entity_poly.entity_id
_entity_poly.type
_entity_poly.pdbx_seq_one_letter_code
_entity_poly.pdbx_strand_id
1 'polypeptide(L)'
;MNFQNIRYELKKEMTEKPKLKILLFWFLFSVLGVIIIKSIIRPKHLQLSESFEFLQGTLPNFFASAMIFVLAFVYYGAFYRNKNVVHRRIIFAFLFSFLGLTLWEYVQFFMGYPIDYFDILMTAIGNIFTIVIILLLKIK
;
A
#
# COMPACT_ATOMS: atom_id res chain seq x y z
N MET A 1 1.36 17.33 -33.57
CA MET A 1 1.17 16.06 -32.82
C MET A 1 0.74 15.00 -33.84
N ASN A 2 1.51 13.91 -34.00
CA ASN A 2 1.32 12.93 -35.10
C ASN A 2 0.22 11.91 -34.76
N PHE A 3 -0.55 11.46 -35.76
CA PHE A 3 -1.66 10.50 -35.61
C PHE A 3 -1.21 9.16 -35.02
N GLN A 4 0.03 8.75 -35.29
CA GLN A 4 0.65 7.58 -34.67
C GLN A 4 0.85 7.73 -33.15
N ASN A 5 1.18 8.94 -32.66
CA ASN A 5 1.28 9.22 -31.23
C ASN A 5 -0.08 9.16 -30.55
N ILE A 6 -1.14 9.66 -31.22
CA ILE A 6 -2.52 9.62 -30.70
C ILE A 6 -3.01 8.18 -30.54
N ARG A 7 -2.79 7.32 -31.56
CA ARG A 7 -3.14 5.88 -31.47
C ARG A 7 -2.36 5.16 -30.36
N TYR A 8 -1.09 5.50 -30.17
CA TYR A 8 -0.25 4.91 -29.12
C TYR A 8 -0.75 5.29 -27.72
N GLU A 9 -1.05 6.58 -27.47
CA GLU A 9 -1.58 7.03 -26.19
C GLU A 9 -2.96 6.45 -25.88
N LEU A 10 -3.85 6.39 -26.87
CA LEU A 10 -5.17 5.76 -26.72
C LEU A 10 -5.08 4.28 -26.37
N LYS A 11 -4.19 3.53 -27.04
CA LYS A 11 -3.98 2.11 -26.75
C LYS A 11 -3.34 1.91 -25.38
N LYS A 12 -2.43 2.80 -24.96
CA LYS A 12 -1.84 2.80 -23.62
C LYS A 12 -2.92 3.04 -22.54
N GLU A 13 -3.77 4.05 -22.71
CA GLU A 13 -4.87 4.31 -21.80
C GLU A 13 -5.84 3.13 -21.69
N MET A 14 -6.24 2.54 -22.82
CA MET A 14 -7.16 1.40 -22.83
C MET A 14 -6.60 0.18 -22.09
N THR A 15 -5.27 0.02 -22.07
CA THR A 15 -4.59 -1.12 -21.44
C THR A 15 -4.26 -0.88 -19.96
N GLU A 16 -3.98 0.37 -19.57
CA GLU A 16 -3.60 0.72 -18.20
C GLU A 16 -4.81 1.03 -17.30
N LYS A 17 -5.91 1.58 -17.86
CA LYS A 17 -7.16 1.85 -17.13
C LYS A 17 -7.69 0.66 -16.32
N PRO A 18 -7.83 -0.57 -16.87
CA PRO A 18 -8.34 -1.71 -16.07
C PRO A 18 -7.37 -2.13 -14.97
N LYS A 19 -6.05 -2.01 -15.18
CA LYS A 19 -5.03 -2.36 -14.17
C LYS A 19 -5.04 -1.38 -13.00
N LEU A 20 -5.20 -0.09 -13.29
CA LEU A 20 -5.35 0.95 -12.27
C LEU A 20 -6.65 0.78 -11.47
N LYS A 21 -7.74 0.26 -12.08
CA LYS A 21 -8.96 -0.09 -11.33
C LYS A 21 -8.70 -1.20 -10.30
N ILE A 22 -7.89 -2.20 -10.62
CA ILE A 22 -7.54 -3.26 -9.66
C ILE A 22 -6.70 -2.69 -8.51
N LEU A 23 -5.74 -1.82 -8.81
CA LEU A 23 -4.99 -1.11 -7.76
C LEU A 23 -5.89 -0.22 -6.89
N LEU A 24 -6.88 0.45 -7.49
CA LEU A 24 -7.85 1.24 -6.75
C LEU A 24 -8.70 0.36 -5.84
N PHE A 25 -9.15 -0.80 -6.32
CA PHE A 25 -9.85 -1.77 -5.48
C PHE A 25 -8.97 -2.25 -4.32
N TRP A 26 -7.70 -2.58 -4.58
CA TRP A 26 -6.74 -2.96 -3.54
C TRP A 26 -6.52 -1.85 -2.51
N PHE A 27 -6.44 -0.59 -2.95
CA PHE A 27 -6.36 0.58 -2.08
C PHE A 27 -7.61 0.69 -1.18
N LEU A 28 -8.82 0.65 -1.77
CA LEU A 28 -10.06 0.75 -1.02
C LEU A 28 -10.24 -0.41 -0.04
N PHE A 29 -9.91 -1.63 -0.46
CA PHE A 29 -9.90 -2.81 0.40
C PHE A 29 -8.96 -2.62 1.59
N SER A 30 -7.77 -2.05 1.37
CA SER A 30 -6.81 -1.77 2.43
C SER A 30 -7.31 -0.71 3.41
N VAL A 31 -7.91 0.39 2.90
CA VAL A 31 -8.56 1.42 3.73
C VAL A 31 -9.63 0.78 4.63
N LEU A 32 -10.51 -0.02 4.04
CA LEU A 32 -11.57 -0.71 4.77
C LEU A 32 -11.01 -1.69 5.79
N GLY A 33 -9.94 -2.42 5.46
CA GLY A 33 -9.26 -3.33 6.37
C GLY A 33 -8.80 -2.63 7.66
N VAL A 34 -8.13 -1.47 7.53
CA VAL A 34 -7.71 -0.67 8.69
C VAL A 34 -8.93 -0.25 9.53
N ILE A 35 -9.96 0.31 8.90
CA ILE A 35 -11.16 0.83 9.58
C ILE A 35 -11.90 -0.28 10.32
N ILE A 36 -12.16 -1.41 9.66
CA ILE A 36 -12.90 -2.54 10.22
C ILE A 36 -12.14 -3.11 11.42
N ILE A 37 -10.83 -3.35 11.29
CA ILE A 37 -10.06 -3.95 12.38
C ILE A 37 -9.98 -3.01 13.57
N LYS A 38 -9.58 -1.74 13.35
CA LYS A 38 -9.40 -0.78 14.45
C LYS A 38 -10.73 -0.36 15.11
N SER A 39 -11.81 -0.22 14.34
CA SER A 39 -13.06 0.40 14.83
C SER A 39 -14.16 -0.60 15.18
N ILE A 40 -14.15 -1.80 14.58
CA ILE A 40 -15.24 -2.77 14.77
C ILE A 40 -14.74 -3.99 15.53
N ILE A 41 -13.57 -4.53 15.18
CA ILE A 41 -13.10 -5.80 15.72
C ILE A 41 -12.37 -5.58 17.07
N ARG A 42 -11.33 -4.74 17.07
CA ARG A 42 -10.48 -4.50 18.25
C ARG A 42 -11.25 -4.03 19.50
N PRO A 43 -12.25 -3.13 19.42
CA PRO A 43 -12.97 -2.65 20.60
C PRO A 43 -13.90 -3.69 21.24
N LYS A 44 -14.25 -4.77 20.52
CA LYS A 44 -15.23 -5.75 21.01
C LYS A 44 -14.65 -6.73 22.03
N HIS A 45 -13.34 -6.68 22.32
CA HIS A 45 -12.65 -7.52 23.31
C HIS A 45 -13.12 -8.98 23.30
N LEU A 46 -13.26 -9.55 22.09
CA LEU A 46 -13.66 -10.94 21.92
C LEU A 46 -12.55 -11.80 22.52
N GLN A 47 -12.90 -12.76 23.40
CA GLN A 47 -11.95 -13.78 23.86
C GLN A 47 -11.56 -14.64 22.66
N LEU A 48 -10.46 -14.27 22.03
CA LEU A 48 -9.96 -14.88 20.81
C LEU A 48 -8.76 -15.76 21.16
N SER A 49 -8.41 -16.68 20.25
CA SER A 49 -7.14 -17.37 20.40
C SER A 49 -5.98 -16.39 20.21
N GLU A 50 -4.83 -16.70 20.81
CA GLU A 50 -3.62 -15.87 20.76
C GLU A 50 -3.23 -15.48 19.33
N SER A 51 -3.41 -16.38 18.36
CA SER A 51 -3.14 -16.08 16.94
C SER A 51 -4.05 -14.99 16.37
N PHE A 52 -5.32 -14.96 16.76
CA PHE A 52 -6.25 -13.94 16.30
C PHE A 52 -5.99 -12.59 16.97
N GLU A 53 -5.60 -12.57 18.25
CA GLU A 53 -5.19 -11.35 18.94
C GLU A 53 -3.95 -10.73 18.28
N PHE A 54 -2.94 -11.56 17.98
CA PHE A 54 -1.75 -11.15 17.25
C PHE A 54 -2.09 -10.55 15.88
N LEU A 55 -2.93 -11.25 15.10
CA LEU A 55 -3.35 -10.75 13.78
C LEU A 55 -4.14 -9.44 13.89
N GLN A 56 -5.01 -9.28 14.88
CA GLN A 56 -5.75 -8.03 15.08
C GLN A 56 -4.85 -6.87 15.51
N GLY A 57 -3.79 -7.16 16.25
CA GLY A 57 -2.76 -6.19 16.61
C GLY A 57 -2.03 -5.66 15.38
N THR A 58 -1.62 -6.56 14.49
CA THR A 58 -0.59 -6.27 13.48
C THR A 58 -1.10 -6.13 12.04
N LEU A 59 -2.25 -6.73 11.70
CA LEU A 59 -2.89 -6.56 10.38
C LEU A 59 -3.21 -5.11 10.01
N PRO A 60 -3.57 -4.19 10.93
CA PRO A 60 -3.76 -2.79 10.57
C PRO A 60 -2.53 -2.17 9.91
N ASN A 61 -1.31 -2.55 10.32
CA ASN A 61 -0.08 -2.03 9.72
C ASN A 61 0.21 -2.63 8.35
N PHE A 62 -0.13 -3.90 8.12
CA PHE A 62 -0.13 -4.49 6.78
C PHE A 62 -1.04 -3.72 5.81
N PHE A 63 -2.27 -3.42 6.23
CA PHE A 63 -3.22 -2.70 5.38
C PHE A 63 -2.85 -1.23 5.21
N ALA A 64 -2.34 -0.59 6.27
CA ALA A 64 -1.84 0.78 6.18
C ALA A 64 -0.68 0.88 5.19
N SER A 65 0.26 -0.07 5.22
CA SER A 65 1.40 -0.04 4.31
C SER A 65 0.97 -0.28 2.86
N ALA A 66 0.07 -1.22 2.61
CA ALA A 66 -0.50 -1.45 1.28
C ALA A 66 -1.22 -0.20 0.73
N MET A 67 -2.04 0.46 1.56
CA MET A 67 -2.74 1.69 1.19
C MET A 67 -1.77 2.82 0.85
N ILE A 68 -0.81 3.11 1.73
CA ILE A 68 0.18 4.19 1.54
C ILE A 68 1.07 3.91 0.34
N PHE A 69 1.46 2.65 0.13
CA PHE A 69 2.22 2.22 -1.02
C PHE A 69 1.50 2.54 -2.33
N VAL A 70 0.23 2.13 -2.47
CA VAL A 70 -0.53 2.39 -3.70
C VAL A 70 -0.65 3.88 -3.95
N LEU A 71 -0.93 4.67 -2.92
CA LEU A 71 -1.02 6.13 -3.03
C LEU A 71 0.31 6.73 -3.53
N ALA A 72 1.43 6.37 -2.90
CA ALA A 72 2.77 6.83 -3.29
C ALA A 72 3.15 6.38 -4.72
N PHE A 73 2.78 5.15 -5.11
CA PHE A 73 3.03 4.60 -6.43
C PHE A 73 2.27 5.33 -7.54
N VAL A 74 1.02 5.70 -7.28
CA VAL A 74 0.19 6.51 -8.19
C VAL A 74 0.69 7.95 -8.23
N TYR A 75 0.99 8.55 -7.07
CA TYR A 75 1.54 9.90 -6.95
C TYR A 75 2.82 10.06 -7.77
N TYR A 76 3.79 9.16 -7.60
CA TYR A 76 5.04 9.23 -8.36
C TYR A 76 4.79 9.16 -9.87
N GLY A 77 3.90 8.27 -10.32
CA GLY A 77 3.58 8.12 -11.73
C GLY A 77 2.89 9.36 -12.33
N ALA A 78 2.06 10.05 -11.55
CA ALA A 78 1.36 11.26 -11.97
C ALA A 78 2.31 12.47 -12.09
N PHE A 79 3.20 12.66 -11.11
CA PHE A 79 4.07 13.84 -11.05
C PHE A 79 5.38 13.69 -11.84
N TYR A 80 5.91 12.47 -12.01
CA TYR A 80 7.20 12.23 -12.67
C TYR A 80 7.07 11.54 -14.04
N ARG A 81 6.14 12.00 -14.89
CA ARG A 81 5.83 11.39 -16.20
C ARG A 81 7.05 11.09 -17.10
N ASN A 82 8.04 11.99 -17.15
CA ASN A 82 9.22 11.84 -18.01
C ASN A 82 10.27 10.84 -17.48
N LYS A 83 10.20 10.46 -16.19
CA LYS A 83 11.09 9.47 -15.54
C LYS A 83 10.29 8.26 -15.02
N ASN A 84 9.11 8.05 -15.60
CA ASN A 84 8.08 7.13 -15.10
C ASN A 84 8.41 5.68 -15.46
N VAL A 85 9.42 5.12 -14.80
CA VAL A 85 9.77 3.70 -14.92
C VAL A 85 9.26 2.96 -13.69
N VAL A 86 8.58 1.84 -13.91
CA VAL A 86 7.89 1.05 -12.87
C VAL A 86 8.77 0.76 -11.66
N HIS A 87 10.01 0.32 -11.87
CA HIS A 87 10.91 -0.03 -10.78
C HIS A 87 11.20 1.17 -9.87
N ARG A 88 11.32 2.39 -10.42
CA ARG A 88 11.52 3.61 -9.62
C ARG A 88 10.28 3.96 -8.82
N ARG A 89 9.08 3.77 -9.38
CA ARG A 89 7.82 3.95 -8.66
C ARG A 89 7.70 2.96 -7.50
N ILE A 90 8.06 1.70 -7.73
CA ILE A 90 8.05 0.64 -6.72
C ILE A 90 9.03 1.00 -5.59
N ILE A 91 10.28 1.36 -5.92
CA ILE A 91 11.28 1.71 -4.91
C ILE A 91 10.84 2.93 -4.11
N PHE A 92 10.35 3.98 -4.78
CA PHE A 92 9.84 5.17 -4.11
C PHE A 92 8.67 4.83 -3.17
N ALA A 93 7.66 4.10 -3.67
CA ALA A 93 6.49 3.75 -2.88
C ALA A 93 6.84 2.82 -1.70
N PHE A 94 7.76 1.88 -1.90
CA PHE A 94 8.28 1.01 -0.85
C PHE A 94 8.94 1.85 0.25
N LEU A 95 9.90 2.69 -0.11
CA LEU A 95 10.64 3.50 0.85
C LEU A 95 9.71 4.50 1.56
N PHE A 96 8.81 5.15 0.82
CA PHE A 96 7.87 6.11 1.39
C PHE A 96 6.93 5.45 2.41
N SER A 97 6.35 4.29 2.05
CA SER A 97 5.45 3.54 2.93
C SER A 97 6.21 2.93 4.12
N PHE A 98 7.30 2.21 3.86
CA PHE A 98 8.07 1.51 4.89
C PHE A 98 8.70 2.47 5.89
N LEU A 99 9.41 3.51 5.43
CA LEU A 99 10.03 4.48 6.33
C LEU A 99 8.98 5.32 7.04
N GLY A 100 7.90 5.69 6.36
CA GLY A 100 6.81 6.47 6.96
C GLY A 100 6.16 5.75 8.14
N LEU A 101 5.82 4.48 7.98
CA LEU A 101 5.21 3.66 9.04
C LEU A 101 6.23 3.21 10.09
N THR A 102 7.48 2.95 9.71
CA THR A 102 8.53 2.67 10.69
C THR A 102 8.79 3.90 11.57
N LEU A 103 8.87 5.09 10.98
CA LEU A 103 9.01 6.34 11.72
C LEU A 103 7.79 6.58 12.62
N TRP A 104 6.59 6.22 12.17
CA TRP A 104 5.38 6.28 12.98
C TRP A 104 5.50 5.44 14.26
N GLU A 105 6.03 4.22 14.19
CA GLU A 105 6.32 3.40 15.39
C GLU A 105 7.29 4.09 16.36
N TYR A 106 8.34 4.75 15.84
CA TYR A 106 9.24 5.55 16.67
C TYR A 106 8.55 6.76 17.29
N VAL A 107 7.62 7.41 16.58
CA VAL A 107 6.82 8.51 17.14
C VAL A 107 5.93 7.99 18.28
N GLN A 108 5.30 6.82 18.12
CA GLN A 108 4.51 6.18 19.17
C GLN A 108 5.36 5.82 20.40
N PHE A 109 6.63 5.45 20.18
CA PHE A 109 7.58 5.25 21.26
C PHE A 109 7.77 6.49 22.14
N PHE A 110 7.95 7.66 21.52
CA PHE A 110 8.01 8.92 22.27
C PHE A 110 6.67 9.32 22.93
N MET A 111 5.55 8.72 22.50
CA MET A 111 4.24 8.89 23.13
C MET A 111 3.97 7.89 24.27
N GLY A 112 4.92 7.01 24.61
CA GLY A 112 4.82 6.08 25.73
C GLY A 112 4.37 4.66 25.38
N TYR A 113 4.27 4.32 24.08
CA TYR A 113 4.01 2.95 23.64
C TYR A 113 5.33 2.21 23.36
N PRO A 114 5.46 0.90 23.61
CA PRO A 114 6.65 0.17 23.18
C PRO A 114 6.73 0.10 21.65
N ILE A 115 7.95 0.05 21.09
CA ILE A 115 8.14 -0.21 19.66
C ILE A 115 7.67 -1.63 19.35
N ASP A 116 6.72 -1.78 18.44
CA ASP A 116 6.24 -3.07 17.98
C ASP A 116 6.99 -3.51 16.70
N TYR A 117 7.92 -4.45 16.86
CA TYR A 117 8.68 -4.99 15.73
C TYR A 117 7.80 -5.82 14.78
N PHE A 118 6.69 -6.39 15.24
CA PHE A 118 5.76 -7.10 14.38
C PHE A 118 4.98 -6.15 13.49
N ASP A 119 4.73 -4.92 13.94
CA ASP A 119 4.14 -3.86 13.12
C ASP A 119 5.08 -3.40 12.00
N ILE A 120 6.38 -3.29 12.28
CA ILE A 120 7.42 -3.04 11.27
C ILE A 120 7.47 -4.21 10.26
N LEU A 121 7.41 -5.46 10.74
CA LEU A 121 7.40 -6.64 9.88
C LEU A 121 6.15 -6.69 8.99
N MET A 122 4.97 -6.46 9.55
CA MET A 122 3.71 -6.44 8.80
C MET A 122 3.66 -5.30 7.80
N THR A 123 4.27 -4.17 8.12
CA THR A 123 4.51 -3.07 7.16
C THR A 123 5.31 -3.57 5.96
N ALA A 124 6.44 -4.25 6.18
CA ALA A 124 7.25 -4.82 5.10
C ALA A 124 6.45 -5.85 4.27
N ILE A 125 5.70 -6.74 4.93
CA ILE A 125 4.88 -7.76 4.27
C ILE A 125 3.81 -7.10 3.38
N GLY A 126 3.11 -6.07 3.85
CA GLY A 126 2.09 -5.37 3.05
C GLY A 126 2.67 -4.65 1.84
N ASN A 127 3.88 -4.10 1.97
CA ASN A 127 4.60 -3.51 0.84
C ASN A 127 5.02 -4.58 -0.18
N ILE A 128 5.61 -5.70 0.26
CA ILE A 128 6.00 -6.81 -0.61
C ILE A 128 4.77 -7.38 -1.34
N PHE A 129 3.66 -7.58 -0.64
CA PHE A 129 2.42 -8.06 -1.21
C PHE A 129 1.89 -7.12 -2.30
N THR A 130 1.93 -5.81 -2.04
CA THR A 130 1.53 -4.80 -3.03
C THR A 130 2.45 -4.77 -4.25
N ILE A 131 3.77 -4.98 -4.07
CA ILE A 131 4.72 -5.16 -5.18
C ILE A 131 4.33 -6.35 -6.04
N VAL A 132 4.03 -7.51 -5.43
CA VAL A 132 3.60 -8.70 -6.16
C VAL A 132 2.35 -8.42 -6.99
N ILE A 133 1.34 -7.74 -6.43
CA ILE A 133 0.14 -7.32 -7.17
C ILE A 133 0.53 -6.48 -8.39
N ILE A 134 1.38 -5.47 -8.23
CA ILE A 134 1.80 -4.59 -9.33
C ILE A 134 2.52 -5.38 -10.44
N LEU A 135 3.42 -6.28 -10.05
CA LEU A 135 4.16 -7.12 -11.00
C LEU A 135 3.23 -8.07 -11.76
N LEU A 136 2.26 -8.68 -11.09
CA LEU A 136 1.25 -9.55 -11.71
C LEU A 136 0.35 -8.78 -12.69
N LEU A 137 0.00 -7.53 -12.35
CA LEU A 137 -0.77 -6.65 -13.25
C LEU A 137 0.05 -6.20 -14.47
N LYS A 138 1.38 -6.39 -14.48
CA LYS A 138 2.28 -5.96 -15.56
C LYS A 138 2.06 -4.49 -15.90
N ILE A 139 1.96 -3.64 -14.88
CA ILE A 139 1.86 -2.18 -15.06
C ILE A 139 3.21 -1.70 -15.61
N LYS A 140 3.18 -0.79 -16.60
CA LYS A 140 4.37 -0.24 -17.26
C LYS A 140 4.64 1.20 -16.84
#